data_AF-A0A1T5IKP1-F1
#
_entry.id   AF-A0A1T5IKP1-F1
#
_cell.length_a   1.000
_cell.length_b   1.000
_cell.length_c   1.000
_cell.angle_alpha   90.00
_cell.angle_beta   90.00
_cell.angle_gamma   90.00
#
_symmetry.space_group_name_H-M   'P 1'
#
loop_
_entity.id
_entity.type
_entity.pdbx_description
1 polymer ?
#
loop_
_entity_poly.entity_id
_entity_poly.type
_entity_poly.pdbx_seq_one_letter_code
_entity_poly.pdbx_strand_id
1 'polypeptide(L)'
;MQLIEVLQRDKDIMNKSFGLLLLLLVTHTIYAATFNTTTTGGNWATGSTWVGSSVPGDWASNVANIYGNVTLTNSTTSINGFSLITLNNAKSFTSGTSSNANNLTLTQTTFNVPSGNIVIYGDLTLNDTDLNMTSGSLIVTGKLTINYSSTVTFQSGVNVTVGTLNINDNSDAILNNSGSITVAGNVSEGGALNNLSTGTIQVNGNFVSTGSGNSVTTNTGILRVKGTMDLPSSGKLYVNPGGQTYVDGTVTVGSNENLIIGTNVNPPPYADMVIKQDLRSQGSGDITINKNGRLAVFGDVRATGGGTLFTINSGGQVYIDGDITFNGGGSTINNGNTGIPYGFYGDGDITLNGGGSSVQGQTKQSVAIMKAQDKPFYDWVAALAGSPLAPLPVTLLYFKVDGVAFNGINLKWATTTEENFDYFQLERAGSDLNFQAVAEIEGKGGLNVNSYYTYFDGAAKAGKNYYRLKSVDLDGYVEYSGVIVAEGIGTQEDIKLYPTIVDDSFTVEFNDEVSIPVRMALVDASGNTIYQENLSAMTSTVTVPQSMKSGTYLVRLFTSSGQKAIRVLKK
;
A
#
# COMPACT_ATOMS: atom_id res chain seq x y z
N MET A 1 -64.53 15.11 45.49
CA MET A 1 -63.94 13.76 45.36
C MET A 1 -63.36 13.48 43.97
N GLN A 2 -63.54 14.35 42.96
CA GLN A 2 -62.99 14.13 41.60
C GLN A 2 -61.64 14.81 41.30
N LEU A 3 -61.16 15.74 42.15
CA LEU A 3 -59.89 16.44 41.92
C LEU A 3 -58.67 15.66 42.46
N ILE A 4 -58.88 14.75 43.42
CA ILE A 4 -57.83 13.93 44.03
C ILE A 4 -57.47 12.72 43.13
N GLU A 5 -58.43 12.19 42.37
CA GLU A 5 -58.18 11.09 41.43
C GLU A 5 -57.35 11.52 40.20
N VAL A 6 -57.43 12.79 39.79
CA VAL A 6 -56.64 13.30 38.65
C VAL A 6 -55.17 13.50 39.04
N LEU A 7 -54.89 13.99 40.25
CA LEU A 7 -53.51 14.19 40.74
C LEU A 7 -52.80 12.87 41.11
N GLN A 8 -53.55 11.82 41.47
CA GLN A 8 -52.99 10.50 41.73
C GLN A 8 -52.59 9.79 40.42
N ARG A 9 -53.35 10.00 39.34
CA ARG A 9 -53.11 9.41 38.02
C ARG A 9 -51.86 9.97 37.33
N ASP A 10 -51.55 11.25 37.53
CA ASP A 10 -50.35 11.87 36.95
C ASP A 10 -49.05 11.47 37.67
N LYS A 11 -49.12 11.12 38.96
CA LYS A 11 -47.99 10.57 39.73
C LYS A 11 -47.60 9.15 39.28
N ASP A 12 -48.58 8.32 38.95
CA ASP A 12 -48.33 6.96 38.42
C ASP A 12 -47.80 6.97 36.98
N ILE A 13 -48.14 7.98 36.17
CA ILE A 13 -47.59 8.15 34.82
C ILE A 13 -46.15 8.67 34.87
N MET A 14 -45.81 9.57 35.81
CA MET A 14 -44.43 10.03 35.99
C MET A 14 -43.49 8.96 36.59
N ASN A 15 -43.96 8.12 37.53
CA ASN A 15 -43.15 7.03 38.08
C ASN A 15 -42.96 5.87 37.08
N LYS A 16 -43.94 5.58 36.21
CA LYS A 16 -43.78 4.60 35.12
C LYS A 16 -42.86 5.11 34.00
N SER A 17 -42.82 6.43 33.79
CA SER A 17 -41.91 7.06 32.82
C SER A 17 -40.46 7.11 33.32
N PHE A 18 -40.24 7.26 34.63
CA PHE A 18 -38.89 7.19 35.23
C PHE A 18 -38.35 5.76 35.36
N GLY A 19 -39.22 4.76 35.57
CA GLY A 19 -38.82 3.35 35.59
C GLY A 19 -38.44 2.80 34.21
N LEU A 20 -39.03 3.32 33.13
CA LEU A 20 -38.69 2.92 31.76
C LEU A 20 -37.43 3.61 31.22
N LEU A 21 -37.07 4.78 31.77
CA LEU A 21 -35.86 5.52 31.38
C LEU A 21 -34.59 5.01 32.08
N LEU A 22 -34.74 4.26 33.18
CA LEU A 22 -33.61 3.73 33.98
C LEU A 22 -33.24 2.27 33.64
N LEU A 23 -33.97 1.60 32.72
CA LEU A 23 -33.67 0.24 32.25
C LEU A 23 -32.99 0.21 30.87
N LEU A 24 -32.42 1.33 30.43
CA LEU A 24 -31.78 1.46 29.10
C LEU A 24 -30.32 1.95 29.17
N LEU A 25 -29.72 1.99 30.35
CA LEU A 25 -28.30 2.29 30.55
C LEU A 25 -27.65 1.18 31.39
N VAL A 26 -26.62 0.56 30.80
CA VAL A 26 -25.66 -0.41 31.35
C VAL A 26 -26.06 -1.90 31.22
N THR A 27 -25.70 -2.54 30.10
CA THR A 27 -24.61 -3.55 30.01
C THR A 27 -24.40 -4.04 28.56
N HIS A 28 -23.16 -3.86 28.07
CA HIS A 28 -22.37 -4.72 27.16
C HIS A 28 -23.03 -5.36 25.92
N THR A 29 -22.77 -4.77 24.75
CA THR A 29 -21.79 -5.28 23.74
C THR A 29 -21.88 -4.36 22.51
N ILE A 30 -20.75 -3.86 22.03
CA ILE A 30 -20.70 -3.14 20.76
C ILE A 30 -20.83 -4.19 19.65
N TYR A 31 -22.05 -4.50 19.25
CA TYR A 31 -22.30 -4.92 17.88
C TYR A 31 -22.52 -3.65 17.07
N ALA A 32 -21.66 -3.42 16.08
CA ALA A 32 -21.96 -2.43 15.05
C ALA A 32 -23.29 -2.84 14.40
N ALA A 33 -24.36 -2.08 14.66
CA ALA A 33 -25.65 -2.32 14.04
C ALA A 33 -25.50 -2.02 12.54
N THR A 34 -25.47 -3.07 11.73
CA THR A 34 -25.67 -3.01 10.29
C THR A 34 -27.08 -2.48 10.03
N PHE A 35 -27.18 -1.25 9.53
CA PHE A 35 -28.44 -0.73 8.99
C PHE A 35 -28.70 -1.43 7.66
N ASN A 36 -29.52 -2.49 7.68
CA ASN A 36 -30.04 -3.11 6.47
C ASN A 36 -31.17 -2.23 5.92
N THR A 37 -30.88 -1.39 4.93
CA THR A 37 -31.93 -0.69 4.18
C THR A 37 -32.36 -1.58 3.01
N THR A 38 -33.54 -2.19 3.10
CA THR A 38 -34.20 -2.88 1.98
C THR A 38 -35.06 -1.91 1.15
N THR A 39 -34.59 -0.69 0.92
CA THR A 39 -35.32 0.27 0.10
C THR A 39 -34.88 0.15 -1.35
N THR A 40 -35.87 0.04 -2.24
CA THR A 40 -35.72 0.08 -3.70
C THR A 40 -35.22 1.43 -4.24
N GLY A 41 -34.92 2.39 -3.36
CA GLY A 41 -34.15 3.59 -3.67
C GLY A 41 -33.23 3.87 -2.50
N GLY A 42 -31.94 4.01 -2.75
CA GLY A 42 -31.00 4.45 -1.73
C GLY A 42 -29.98 5.40 -2.31
N ASN A 43 -29.77 6.44 -1.53
CA ASN A 43 -28.91 7.55 -1.83
C ASN A 43 -27.47 7.10 -1.56
N TRP A 44 -26.62 7.03 -2.59
CA TRP A 44 -25.20 6.68 -2.47
C TRP A 44 -24.44 7.69 -1.58
N ALA A 45 -25.08 8.81 -1.21
CA ALA A 45 -24.53 9.82 -0.32
C ALA A 45 -24.41 9.43 1.16
N THR A 46 -25.18 8.46 1.67
CA THR A 46 -25.09 8.03 3.08
C THR A 46 -24.57 6.59 3.16
N GLY A 47 -23.76 6.29 4.19
CA GLY A 47 -23.24 4.93 4.37
C GLY A 47 -24.38 3.91 4.43
N SER A 48 -24.27 2.81 3.67
CA SER A 48 -25.40 1.91 3.41
C SER A 48 -24.95 0.45 3.30
N THR A 49 -25.79 -0.47 3.80
CA THR A 49 -25.65 -1.92 3.60
C THR A 49 -26.76 -2.40 2.67
N TRP A 50 -26.38 -3.04 1.57
CA TRP A 50 -27.29 -3.48 0.52
C TRP A 50 -27.46 -5.00 0.52
N VAL A 51 -28.72 -5.42 0.59
CA VAL A 51 -29.14 -6.83 0.55
C VAL A 51 -29.94 -7.03 -0.74
N GLY A 52 -29.34 -7.67 -1.75
CA GLY A 52 -29.96 -7.90 -3.07
C GLY A 52 -28.93 -8.11 -4.19
N SER A 53 -29.35 -8.60 -5.35
CA SER A 53 -28.44 -8.88 -6.50
C SER A 53 -28.13 -7.66 -7.37
N SER A 54 -28.89 -6.57 -7.20
CA SER A 54 -28.71 -5.30 -7.90
C SER A 54 -28.71 -4.13 -6.91
N VAL A 55 -27.85 -3.14 -7.17
CA VAL A 55 -27.84 -1.88 -6.40
C VAL A 55 -28.82 -0.89 -7.04
N PRO A 56 -29.65 -0.16 -6.27
CA PRO A 56 -30.57 0.82 -6.86
C PRO A 56 -29.84 1.91 -7.65
N GLY A 57 -30.39 2.19 -8.85
CA GLY A 57 -29.97 3.28 -9.72
C GLY A 57 -30.29 4.65 -9.13
N ASP A 58 -29.42 5.65 -9.37
CA ASP A 58 -29.81 7.05 -9.23
C ASP A 58 -30.64 7.44 -10.47
N TRP A 59 -31.96 7.52 -10.30
CA TRP A 59 -32.94 7.58 -11.41
C TRP A 59 -32.84 8.84 -12.30
N ALA A 60 -31.94 9.77 -12.00
CA ALA A 60 -31.82 11.03 -12.73
C ALA A 60 -30.63 11.11 -13.70
N SER A 61 -29.55 10.34 -13.53
CA SER A 61 -28.29 10.64 -14.25
C SER A 61 -27.42 9.48 -14.73
N ASN A 62 -27.76 8.21 -14.47
CA ASN A 62 -26.86 7.05 -14.69
C ASN A 62 -25.47 7.22 -14.02
N VAL A 63 -25.32 8.16 -13.08
CA VAL A 63 -24.10 8.43 -12.33
C VAL A 63 -24.35 8.13 -10.85
N ALA A 64 -23.40 7.46 -10.20
CA ALA A 64 -23.44 7.17 -8.78
C ALA A 64 -22.30 7.87 -8.05
N ASN A 65 -22.61 8.71 -7.05
CA ASN A 65 -21.61 9.36 -6.19
C ASN A 65 -21.68 8.81 -4.77
N ILE A 66 -20.64 8.08 -4.36
CA ILE A 66 -20.53 7.52 -3.02
C ILE A 66 -19.85 8.53 -2.10
N TYR A 67 -20.56 8.93 -1.03
CA TYR A 67 -19.99 9.76 0.04
C TYR A 67 -19.91 9.05 1.40
N GLY A 68 -20.48 7.83 1.50
CA GLY A 68 -20.44 6.97 2.68
C GLY A 68 -19.75 5.62 2.43
N ASN A 69 -19.56 4.82 3.48
CA ASN A 69 -19.10 3.44 3.29
C ASN A 69 -20.23 2.58 2.72
N VAL A 70 -19.92 1.75 1.74
CA VAL A 70 -20.88 0.85 1.09
C VAL A 70 -20.49 -0.59 1.37
N THR A 71 -21.46 -1.43 1.73
CA THR A 71 -21.27 -2.88 1.87
C THR A 71 -22.36 -3.64 1.14
N LEU A 72 -21.96 -4.50 0.21
CA LEU A 72 -22.83 -5.42 -0.53
C LEU A 72 -22.79 -6.80 0.12
N THR A 73 -23.94 -7.33 0.56
CA THR A 73 -23.97 -8.55 1.39
C THR A 73 -24.62 -9.76 0.73
N ASN A 74 -25.00 -9.68 -0.55
CA ASN A 74 -25.50 -10.85 -1.29
C ASN A 74 -24.35 -11.80 -1.66
N SER A 75 -24.61 -13.01 -2.15
CA SER A 75 -23.54 -13.95 -2.57
C SER A 75 -22.96 -13.64 -3.94
N THR A 76 -23.75 -13.02 -4.82
CA THR A 76 -23.33 -12.47 -6.10
C THR A 76 -24.04 -11.15 -6.34
N THR A 77 -23.28 -10.13 -6.75
CA THR A 77 -23.81 -8.80 -7.05
C THR A 77 -23.34 -8.34 -8.42
N SER A 78 -24.25 -7.81 -9.23
CA SER A 78 -23.92 -7.20 -10.50
C SER A 78 -24.34 -5.74 -10.49
N ILE A 79 -23.43 -4.85 -10.87
CA ILE A 79 -23.70 -3.43 -11.05
C ILE A 79 -23.65 -3.13 -12.54
N ASN A 80 -24.82 -2.83 -13.09
CA ASN A 80 -25.03 -2.49 -14.49
C ASN A 80 -25.89 -1.22 -14.58
N GLY A 81 -25.77 -0.49 -15.70
CA GLY A 81 -26.62 0.67 -16.00
C GLY A 81 -26.11 2.01 -15.46
N PHE A 82 -24.94 2.04 -14.83
CA PHE A 82 -24.25 3.28 -14.48
C PHE A 82 -23.14 3.57 -15.47
N SER A 83 -23.13 4.77 -16.06
CA SER A 83 -21.99 5.22 -16.87
C SER A 83 -20.78 5.58 -16.00
N LEU A 84 -21.01 6.05 -14.77
CA LEU A 84 -19.95 6.46 -13.85
C LEU A 84 -20.33 6.18 -12.40
N ILE A 85 -19.41 5.57 -11.65
CA ILE A 85 -19.44 5.41 -10.20
C ILE A 85 -18.22 6.15 -9.65
N THR A 86 -18.40 7.04 -8.68
CA THR A 86 -17.29 7.72 -8.01
C THR A 86 -17.29 7.46 -6.50
N LEU A 87 -16.18 6.93 -5.97
CA LEU A 87 -15.95 6.77 -4.54
C LEU A 87 -15.21 7.98 -3.97
N ASN A 88 -15.93 8.87 -3.29
CA ASN A 88 -15.38 10.12 -2.75
C ASN A 88 -14.98 9.99 -1.28
N ASN A 89 -14.18 10.96 -0.80
CA ASN A 89 -13.89 11.19 0.62
C ASN A 89 -13.23 10.02 1.38
N ALA A 90 -12.29 9.30 0.74
CA ALA A 90 -11.55 8.20 1.34
C ALA A 90 -12.43 7.11 1.97
N LYS A 91 -13.60 6.86 1.37
CA LYS A 91 -14.56 5.85 1.85
C LYS A 91 -14.22 4.45 1.37
N SER A 92 -14.91 3.48 1.95
CA SER A 92 -14.74 2.07 1.60
C SER A 92 -15.94 1.54 0.81
N PHE A 93 -15.65 0.80 -0.26
CA PHE A 93 -16.60 0.00 -0.99
C PHE A 93 -16.29 -1.48 -0.76
N THR A 94 -17.20 -2.20 -0.11
CA THR A 94 -16.99 -3.60 0.28
C THR A 94 -18.01 -4.52 -0.37
N SER A 95 -17.56 -5.63 -0.92
CA SER A 95 -18.41 -6.74 -1.39
C SER A 95 -18.11 -7.97 -0.54
N GLY A 96 -19.11 -8.43 0.22
CA GLY A 96 -19.00 -9.61 1.08
C GLY A 96 -18.32 -9.31 2.42
N THR A 97 -17.95 -10.38 3.13
CA THR A 97 -17.25 -10.34 4.41
C THR A 97 -16.25 -11.49 4.50
N SER A 98 -15.34 -11.46 5.47
CA SER A 98 -14.38 -12.55 5.69
C SER A 98 -15.02 -13.93 5.92
N SER A 99 -16.28 -13.97 6.39
CA SER A 99 -17.04 -15.20 6.63
C SER A 99 -18.01 -15.57 5.51
N ASN A 100 -18.26 -14.66 4.57
CA ASN A 100 -19.23 -14.87 3.49
C ASN A 100 -18.77 -14.13 2.23
N ALA A 101 -18.24 -14.89 1.28
CA ALA A 101 -17.73 -14.35 0.04
C ALA A 101 -18.86 -13.83 -0.87
N ASN A 102 -18.63 -12.71 -1.56
CA ASN A 102 -19.53 -12.11 -2.53
C ASN A 102 -18.76 -11.69 -3.80
N ASN A 103 -19.10 -12.33 -4.91
CA ASN A 103 -18.54 -11.96 -6.21
C ASN A 103 -19.21 -10.69 -6.74
N LEU A 104 -18.39 -9.78 -7.29
CA LEU A 104 -18.85 -8.54 -7.89
C LEU A 104 -18.55 -8.52 -9.38
N THR A 105 -19.58 -8.25 -10.18
CA THR A 105 -19.42 -7.98 -11.63
C THR A 105 -19.83 -6.54 -11.93
N LEU A 106 -18.91 -5.77 -12.52
CA LEU A 106 -19.15 -4.44 -13.07
C LEU A 106 -19.23 -4.54 -14.59
N THR A 107 -20.25 -3.93 -15.21
CA THR A 107 -20.43 -3.95 -16.66
C THR A 107 -20.71 -2.57 -17.23
N GLN A 108 -20.03 -2.19 -18.31
CA GLN A 108 -20.26 -0.93 -19.06
C GLN A 108 -20.26 0.30 -18.15
N THR A 109 -19.24 0.43 -17.31
CA THR A 109 -19.16 1.49 -16.29
C THR A 109 -17.74 2.03 -16.14
N THR A 110 -17.59 3.28 -15.74
CA THR A 110 -16.33 3.78 -15.17
C THR A 110 -16.46 3.81 -13.65
N PHE A 111 -15.61 3.08 -12.92
CA PHE A 111 -15.49 3.20 -11.48
C PHE A 111 -14.25 4.03 -11.12
N ASN A 112 -14.47 5.28 -10.73
CA ASN A 112 -13.44 6.21 -10.31
C ASN A 112 -13.30 6.24 -8.78
N VAL A 113 -12.07 6.15 -8.28
CA VAL A 113 -11.71 6.21 -6.87
C VAL A 113 -10.57 7.22 -6.67
N PRO A 114 -10.88 8.53 -6.55
CA PRO A 114 -9.87 9.54 -6.23
C PRO A 114 -9.14 9.25 -4.91
N SER A 115 -9.89 8.77 -3.91
CA SER A 115 -9.33 8.25 -2.65
C SER A 115 -10.32 7.28 -2.02
N GLY A 116 -9.85 6.09 -1.64
CA GLY A 116 -10.71 5.12 -0.96
C GLY A 116 -10.23 3.69 -1.09
N ASN A 117 -10.94 2.79 -0.42
CA ASN A 117 -10.59 1.38 -0.38
C ASN A 117 -11.69 0.55 -1.03
N ILE A 118 -11.32 -0.34 -1.94
CA ILE A 118 -12.21 -1.37 -2.47
C ILE A 118 -11.79 -2.71 -1.85
N VAL A 119 -12.74 -3.42 -1.25
CA VAL A 119 -12.50 -4.75 -0.66
C VAL A 119 -13.55 -5.72 -1.18
N ILE A 120 -13.13 -6.72 -1.94
CA ILE A 120 -13.97 -7.77 -2.50
C ILE A 120 -13.57 -9.09 -1.86
N TYR A 121 -14.42 -9.59 -0.96
CA TYR A 121 -14.29 -10.93 -0.41
C TYR A 121 -14.84 -11.93 -1.43
N GLY A 122 -14.13 -12.19 -2.53
CA GLY A 122 -14.61 -13.03 -3.63
C GLY A 122 -13.93 -12.64 -4.93
N ASP A 123 -14.58 -12.93 -6.05
CA ASP A 123 -14.12 -12.55 -7.38
C ASP A 123 -14.61 -11.16 -7.78
N LEU A 124 -13.76 -10.39 -8.44
CA LEU A 124 -14.11 -9.13 -9.11
C LEU A 124 -13.99 -9.33 -10.63
N THR A 125 -15.09 -9.12 -11.35
CA THR A 125 -15.10 -9.16 -12.82
C THR A 125 -15.45 -7.79 -13.39
N LEU A 126 -14.59 -7.29 -14.27
CA LEU A 126 -14.76 -6.04 -15.01
C LEU A 126 -15.05 -6.38 -16.47
N ASN A 127 -16.23 -6.00 -16.96
CA ASN A 127 -16.65 -6.22 -18.33
C ASN A 127 -16.91 -4.87 -19.00
N ASP A 128 -16.10 -4.50 -20.00
CA ASP A 128 -16.17 -3.18 -20.64
C ASP A 128 -16.24 -2.05 -19.60
N THR A 129 -15.32 -2.12 -18.61
CA THR A 129 -15.35 -1.31 -17.40
C THR A 129 -13.98 -0.71 -17.11
N ASP A 130 -13.96 0.59 -16.85
CA ASP A 130 -12.75 1.30 -16.45
C ASP A 130 -12.69 1.45 -14.94
N LEU A 131 -11.74 0.79 -14.28
CA LEU A 131 -11.46 1.00 -12.86
C LEU A 131 -10.25 1.93 -12.70
N ASN A 132 -10.49 3.15 -12.22
CA ASN A 132 -9.48 4.17 -12.05
C ASN A 132 -9.31 4.50 -10.57
N MET A 133 -8.15 4.22 -9.98
CA MET A 133 -7.85 4.58 -8.59
C MET A 133 -6.67 5.53 -8.51
N THR A 134 -6.83 6.65 -7.78
CA THR A 134 -5.77 7.63 -7.56
C THR A 134 -5.01 7.40 -6.26
N SER A 135 -5.69 6.93 -5.21
CA SER A 135 -5.08 6.59 -3.92
C SER A 135 -5.93 5.59 -3.13
N GLY A 136 -5.31 4.89 -2.16
CA GLY A 136 -5.96 3.90 -1.29
C GLY A 136 -5.58 2.47 -1.65
N SER A 137 -6.50 1.52 -1.52
CA SER A 137 -6.20 0.10 -1.77
C SER A 137 -7.30 -0.66 -2.48
N LEU A 138 -6.93 -1.60 -3.35
CA LEU A 138 -7.82 -2.63 -3.88
C LEU A 138 -7.43 -3.98 -3.30
N ILE A 139 -8.38 -4.65 -2.64
CA ILE A 139 -8.20 -6.01 -2.13
C ILE A 139 -9.27 -6.89 -2.77
N VAL A 140 -8.85 -7.96 -3.46
CA VAL A 140 -9.73 -8.99 -4.02
C VAL A 140 -9.25 -10.34 -3.52
N THR A 141 -9.96 -10.98 -2.60
CA THR A 141 -9.50 -12.24 -2.00
C THR A 141 -9.51 -13.41 -2.99
N GLY A 142 -10.36 -13.34 -4.01
CA GLY A 142 -10.44 -14.29 -5.11
C GLY A 142 -9.77 -13.78 -6.37
N LYS A 143 -10.43 -13.95 -7.50
CA LYS A 143 -9.92 -13.61 -8.83
C LYS A 143 -10.32 -12.20 -9.26
N LEU A 144 -9.36 -11.40 -9.72
CA LEU A 144 -9.63 -10.21 -10.53
C LEU A 144 -9.60 -10.60 -12.00
N THR A 145 -10.73 -10.43 -12.70
CA THR A 145 -10.86 -10.69 -14.14
C THR A 145 -11.17 -9.38 -14.87
N ILE A 146 -10.35 -9.03 -15.85
CA ILE A 146 -10.47 -7.85 -16.69
C ILE A 146 -10.80 -8.33 -18.12
N ASN A 147 -11.97 -7.97 -18.63
CA ASN A 147 -12.51 -8.47 -19.89
C ASN A 147 -12.89 -7.35 -20.87
N TYR A 148 -12.86 -7.66 -22.16
CA TYR A 148 -13.23 -6.74 -23.24
C TYR A 148 -12.38 -5.47 -23.20
N SER A 149 -12.84 -4.32 -23.68
CA SER A 149 -12.08 -3.06 -23.62
C SER A 149 -11.97 -2.44 -22.22
N SER A 150 -12.08 -3.24 -21.15
CA SER A 150 -11.90 -2.76 -19.79
C SER A 150 -10.48 -2.27 -19.57
N THR A 151 -10.35 -1.14 -18.87
CA THR A 151 -9.06 -0.67 -18.39
C THR A 151 -8.99 -0.66 -16.86
N VAL A 152 -7.83 -1.00 -16.30
CA VAL A 152 -7.59 -0.81 -14.87
C VAL A 152 -6.37 0.06 -14.68
N THR A 153 -6.57 1.24 -14.10
CA THR A 153 -5.52 2.24 -13.88
C THR A 153 -5.36 2.57 -12.41
N PHE A 154 -4.12 2.47 -11.93
CA PHE A 154 -3.75 2.83 -10.56
C PHE A 154 -2.68 3.93 -10.59
N GLN A 155 -2.93 5.07 -9.92
CA GLN A 155 -1.97 6.18 -9.74
C GLN A 155 -1.21 6.11 -8.41
N SER A 156 -0.30 7.07 -8.20
CA SER A 156 0.74 7.11 -7.16
C SER A 156 0.29 6.65 -5.75
N GLY A 157 0.97 5.68 -5.12
CA GLY A 157 0.67 5.18 -3.77
C GLY A 157 -0.54 4.23 -3.58
N VAL A 158 -1.20 3.72 -4.63
CA VAL A 158 -2.22 2.66 -4.50
C VAL A 158 -1.60 1.28 -4.25
N ASN A 159 -2.11 0.54 -3.25
CA ASN A 159 -1.74 -0.84 -2.97
C ASN A 159 -2.80 -1.82 -3.47
N VAL A 160 -2.40 -2.83 -4.23
CA VAL A 160 -3.32 -3.81 -4.81
C VAL A 160 -2.96 -5.21 -4.32
N THR A 161 -3.93 -5.94 -3.79
CA THR A 161 -3.76 -7.36 -3.42
C THR A 161 -4.87 -8.17 -4.06
N VAL A 162 -4.52 -9.15 -4.88
CA VAL A 162 -5.48 -10.03 -5.54
C VAL A 162 -5.07 -11.49 -5.36
N GLY A 163 -6.04 -12.40 -5.29
CA GLY A 163 -5.78 -13.83 -5.30
C GLY A 163 -5.15 -14.28 -6.62
N THR A 164 -5.89 -14.10 -7.72
CA THR A 164 -5.41 -14.40 -9.09
C THR A 164 -5.75 -13.22 -9.99
N LEU A 165 -4.90 -12.91 -10.97
CA LEU A 165 -5.15 -11.86 -11.95
C LEU A 165 -5.30 -12.46 -13.35
N ASN A 166 -6.44 -12.19 -13.99
CA ASN A 166 -6.68 -12.54 -15.38
C ASN A 166 -7.00 -11.29 -16.18
N ILE A 167 -6.25 -11.07 -17.26
CA ILE A 167 -6.48 -10.00 -18.23
C ILE A 167 -6.78 -10.71 -19.54
N ASN A 168 -7.99 -10.60 -20.07
CA ASN A 168 -8.36 -11.29 -21.31
C ASN A 168 -8.04 -10.41 -22.55
N ASP A 169 -8.08 -11.02 -23.74
CA ASP A 169 -7.72 -10.34 -24.99
C ASP A 169 -8.51 -9.03 -25.22
N ASN A 170 -7.82 -8.01 -25.72
CA ASN A 170 -8.31 -6.63 -25.91
C ASN A 170 -8.58 -5.83 -24.62
N SER A 171 -8.27 -6.37 -23.43
CA SER A 171 -8.25 -5.61 -22.18
C SER A 171 -6.88 -5.06 -21.87
N ASP A 172 -6.82 -3.93 -21.17
CA ASP A 172 -5.55 -3.37 -20.71
C ASP A 172 -5.54 -3.19 -19.19
N ALA A 173 -4.57 -3.78 -18.51
CA ALA A 173 -4.20 -3.39 -17.16
C ALA A 173 -3.05 -2.37 -17.27
N ILE A 174 -3.38 -1.08 -17.21
CA ILE A 174 -2.39 0.00 -17.33
C ILE A 174 -2.03 0.50 -15.93
N LEU A 175 -0.88 0.09 -15.44
CA LEU A 175 -0.38 0.54 -14.14
C LEU A 175 0.53 1.75 -14.32
N ASN A 176 0.15 2.87 -13.74
CA ASN A 176 1.02 4.03 -13.69
C ASN A 176 1.21 4.52 -12.26
N ASN A 177 1.92 3.71 -11.46
CA ASN A 177 2.41 4.11 -10.15
C ASN A 177 3.54 3.25 -9.53
N SER A 178 4.55 3.92 -8.98
CA SER A 178 5.37 3.70 -7.75
C SER A 178 4.83 2.85 -6.55
N GLY A 179 3.67 2.17 -6.65
CA GLY A 179 3.06 1.35 -5.60
C GLY A 179 3.33 -0.14 -5.79
N SER A 180 2.68 -1.00 -5.00
CA SER A 180 2.84 -2.46 -5.11
C SER A 180 1.52 -3.16 -5.51
N ILE A 181 1.60 -4.05 -6.51
CA ILE A 181 0.59 -5.10 -6.72
C ILE A 181 1.17 -6.40 -6.20
N THR A 182 0.39 -7.10 -5.37
CA THR A 182 0.68 -8.47 -4.98
C THR A 182 -0.41 -9.39 -5.50
N VAL A 183 -0.03 -10.34 -6.35
CA VAL A 183 -0.87 -11.45 -6.80
C VAL A 183 -0.46 -12.69 -6.01
N ALA A 184 -1.34 -13.18 -5.15
CA ALA A 184 -1.04 -14.30 -4.26
C ALA A 184 -0.87 -15.63 -5.02
N GLY A 185 -1.55 -15.78 -6.15
CA GLY A 185 -1.52 -16.92 -7.06
C GLY A 185 -0.97 -16.54 -8.42
N ASN A 186 -1.66 -16.95 -9.47
CA ASN A 186 -1.17 -16.85 -10.84
C ASN A 186 -1.61 -15.56 -11.55
N VAL A 187 -0.83 -15.17 -12.56
CA VAL A 187 -1.24 -14.18 -13.57
C VAL A 187 -1.42 -14.88 -14.91
N SER A 188 -2.55 -14.62 -15.57
CA SER A 188 -2.81 -15.00 -16.96
C SER A 188 -3.14 -13.76 -17.77
N GLU A 189 -2.35 -13.45 -18.78
CA GLU A 189 -2.46 -12.23 -19.58
C GLU A 189 -2.67 -12.53 -21.06
N GLY A 190 -3.91 -12.37 -21.53
CA GLY A 190 -4.30 -12.26 -22.93
C GLY A 190 -4.37 -10.81 -23.46
N GLY A 191 -4.58 -9.85 -22.56
CA GLY A 191 -4.55 -8.41 -22.87
C GLY A 191 -3.15 -7.81 -22.72
N ALA A 192 -3.03 -6.52 -22.37
CA ALA A 192 -1.74 -5.90 -22.05
C ALA A 192 -1.58 -5.63 -20.55
N LEU A 193 -0.41 -5.98 -19.98
CA LEU A 193 -0.01 -5.60 -18.62
C LEU A 193 1.15 -4.58 -18.63
N ASN A 194 0.86 -3.30 -18.43
CA ASN A 194 1.87 -2.25 -18.53
C ASN A 194 2.30 -1.73 -17.15
N ASN A 195 3.57 -1.90 -16.76
CA ASN A 195 4.17 -1.29 -15.57
C ASN A 195 5.03 -0.07 -15.96
N LEU A 196 4.40 1.11 -16.02
CA LEU A 196 4.98 2.29 -16.68
C LEU A 196 5.89 3.16 -15.79
N SER A 197 5.85 2.98 -14.47
CA SER A 197 6.55 3.85 -13.49
C SER A 197 7.30 3.01 -12.45
N THR A 198 7.82 3.60 -11.36
CA THR A 198 8.71 2.92 -10.37
C THR A 198 8.02 1.90 -9.45
N GLY A 199 6.86 1.36 -9.82
CA GLY A 199 6.10 0.41 -9.00
C GLY A 199 6.59 -1.03 -9.11
N THR A 200 6.15 -1.88 -8.18
CA THR A 200 6.44 -3.32 -8.19
C THR A 200 5.18 -4.15 -8.45
N ILE A 201 5.24 -5.09 -9.39
CA ILE A 201 4.27 -6.18 -9.54
C ILE A 201 4.91 -7.44 -9.01
N GLN A 202 4.31 -8.05 -8.00
CA GLN A 202 4.68 -9.37 -7.50
C GLN A 202 3.65 -10.41 -7.90
N VAL A 203 4.15 -11.52 -8.39
CA VAL A 203 3.38 -12.73 -8.62
C VAL A 203 3.98 -13.83 -7.76
N ASN A 204 3.21 -14.33 -6.80
CA ASN A 204 3.65 -15.41 -5.92
C ASN A 204 3.42 -16.81 -6.53
N GLY A 205 2.64 -16.90 -7.61
CA GLY A 205 2.50 -18.09 -8.46
C GLY A 205 3.19 -17.93 -9.81
N ASN A 206 2.59 -18.54 -10.83
CA ASN A 206 3.09 -18.53 -12.21
C ASN A 206 2.58 -17.33 -12.99
N PHE A 207 3.35 -16.91 -13.99
CA PHE A 207 3.00 -15.86 -14.94
C PHE A 207 2.88 -16.45 -16.35
N VAL A 208 1.74 -16.26 -17.02
CA VAL A 208 1.55 -16.72 -18.40
C VAL A 208 1.04 -15.57 -19.27
N SER A 209 1.79 -15.22 -20.32
CA SER A 209 1.36 -14.24 -21.35
C SER A 209 0.83 -14.97 -22.58
N THR A 210 -0.47 -15.05 -22.75
CA THR A 210 -1.17 -15.73 -23.86
C THR A 210 -1.60 -14.79 -24.99
N GLY A 211 -1.54 -13.47 -24.79
CA GLY A 211 -2.16 -12.45 -25.65
C GLY A 211 -1.39 -12.10 -26.92
N SER A 212 -2.09 -11.67 -27.96
CA SER A 212 -1.49 -11.03 -29.15
C SER A 212 -1.37 -9.50 -29.04
N GLY A 213 -2.02 -8.91 -28.01
CA GLY A 213 -1.88 -7.51 -27.64
C GLY A 213 -0.48 -7.24 -27.10
N ASN A 214 0.06 -6.05 -27.38
CA ASN A 214 1.43 -5.70 -27.01
C ASN A 214 1.66 -5.77 -25.49
N SER A 215 2.29 -6.86 -25.09
CA SER A 215 3.30 -7.06 -24.05
C SER A 215 3.13 -6.51 -22.65
N VAL A 216 3.48 -7.41 -21.73
CA VAL A 216 4.07 -7.06 -20.45
C VAL A 216 5.22 -6.09 -20.68
N THR A 217 5.06 -4.84 -20.27
CA THR A 217 6.07 -3.80 -20.48
C THR A 217 6.52 -3.26 -19.14
N THR A 218 7.79 -3.45 -18.80
CA THR A 218 8.40 -2.89 -17.58
C THR A 218 9.26 -1.70 -17.94
N ASN A 219 8.80 -0.47 -17.62
CA ASN A 219 9.51 0.76 -17.97
C ASN A 219 10.51 1.17 -16.90
N THR A 220 10.10 1.87 -15.84
CA THR A 220 10.96 2.14 -14.67
C THR A 220 10.58 1.26 -13.48
N GLY A 221 9.66 0.32 -13.71
CA GLY A 221 9.06 -0.54 -12.69
C GLY A 221 9.69 -1.91 -12.61
N ILE A 222 9.30 -2.64 -11.57
CA ILE A 222 9.79 -3.97 -11.26
C ILE A 222 8.66 -4.99 -11.46
N LEU A 223 8.94 -6.09 -12.16
CA LEU A 223 8.12 -7.30 -12.18
C LEU A 223 8.89 -8.42 -11.47
N ARG A 224 8.25 -9.07 -10.49
CA ARG A 224 8.79 -10.21 -9.77
C ARG A 224 7.83 -11.39 -9.89
N VAL A 225 8.35 -12.56 -10.23
CA VAL A 225 7.56 -13.80 -10.37
C VAL A 225 8.25 -14.92 -9.58
N LYS A 226 7.60 -15.43 -8.53
CA LYS A 226 8.13 -16.54 -7.71
C LYS A 226 8.02 -17.90 -8.43
N GLY A 227 6.99 -18.07 -9.26
CA GLY A 227 6.76 -19.29 -10.03
C GLY A 227 7.46 -19.28 -11.40
N THR A 228 6.92 -20.04 -12.34
CA THR A 228 7.38 -20.03 -13.74
C THR A 228 6.86 -18.82 -14.48
N MET A 229 7.56 -18.44 -15.55
CA MET A 229 7.08 -17.47 -16.54
C MET A 229 6.99 -18.15 -17.90
N ASP A 230 5.81 -18.20 -18.50
CA ASP A 230 5.59 -18.82 -19.81
C ASP A 230 5.11 -17.76 -20.83
N LEU A 231 5.85 -17.63 -21.92
CA LEU A 231 5.59 -16.72 -23.04
C LEU A 231 5.31 -17.54 -24.33
N PRO A 232 4.14 -18.20 -24.46
CA PRO A 232 3.75 -18.95 -25.66
C PRO A 232 3.81 -18.09 -26.94
N SER A 233 3.66 -18.70 -28.13
CA SER A 233 3.93 -18.09 -29.44
C SER A 233 3.23 -16.76 -29.78
N SER A 234 2.20 -16.38 -29.02
CA SER A 234 1.52 -15.09 -29.13
C SER A 234 2.01 -14.06 -28.11
N GLY A 235 2.42 -14.51 -26.92
CA GLY A 235 2.76 -13.66 -25.79
C GLY A 235 4.13 -13.01 -25.92
N LYS A 236 4.24 -11.77 -25.42
CA LYS A 236 5.46 -10.98 -25.53
C LYS A 236 5.79 -10.26 -24.22
N LEU A 237 7.06 -10.12 -23.89
CA LEU A 237 7.58 -9.35 -22.75
C LEU A 237 8.62 -8.35 -23.25
N TYR A 238 8.39 -7.05 -22.98
CA TYR A 238 9.37 -5.99 -23.13
C TYR A 238 9.89 -5.54 -21.75
N VAL A 239 11.20 -5.61 -21.57
CA VAL A 239 11.88 -4.94 -20.46
C VAL A 239 12.51 -3.67 -21.02
N ASN A 240 11.95 -2.53 -20.68
CA ASN A 240 12.39 -1.23 -21.17
C ASN A 240 13.42 -0.58 -20.22
N PRO A 241 14.11 0.48 -20.65
CA PRO A 241 15.20 1.07 -19.89
C PRO A 241 14.71 1.67 -18.57
N GLY A 242 15.33 1.26 -17.45
CA GLY A 242 14.92 1.55 -16.08
C GLY A 242 14.13 0.42 -15.43
N GLY A 243 13.74 -0.58 -16.22
CA GLY A 243 12.79 -1.62 -15.84
C GLY A 243 13.53 -2.86 -15.39
N GLN A 244 12.92 -3.58 -14.46
CA GLN A 244 13.52 -4.77 -13.90
C GLN A 244 12.52 -5.92 -13.92
N THR A 245 12.94 -7.10 -14.36
CA THR A 245 12.15 -8.32 -14.29
C THR A 245 12.96 -9.41 -13.58
N TYR A 246 12.36 -10.04 -12.59
CA TYR A 246 12.97 -11.07 -11.75
C TYR A 246 12.08 -12.30 -11.74
N VAL A 247 12.61 -13.46 -12.11
CA VAL A 247 11.87 -14.73 -12.13
C VAL A 247 12.64 -15.78 -11.33
N ASP A 248 12.03 -16.29 -10.25
CA ASP A 248 12.62 -17.35 -9.42
C ASP A 248 12.55 -18.72 -10.10
N GLY A 249 11.50 -18.95 -10.89
CA GLY A 249 11.28 -20.21 -11.62
C GLY A 249 11.93 -20.26 -13.01
N THR A 250 11.58 -21.31 -13.74
CA THR A 250 11.93 -21.44 -15.17
C THR A 250 11.19 -20.39 -15.99
N VAL A 251 11.88 -19.78 -16.96
CA VAL A 251 11.25 -19.00 -18.04
C VAL A 251 11.16 -19.86 -19.30
N THR A 252 9.97 -19.99 -19.87
CA THR A 252 9.73 -20.66 -21.15
C THR A 252 9.34 -19.62 -22.20
N VAL A 253 10.09 -19.55 -23.29
CA VAL A 253 9.84 -18.65 -24.42
C VAL A 253 9.42 -19.47 -25.63
N GLY A 254 8.26 -19.14 -26.18
CA GLY A 254 7.75 -19.66 -27.45
C GLY A 254 8.46 -19.02 -28.65
N SER A 255 7.84 -19.11 -29.83
CA SER A 255 8.37 -18.53 -31.07
C SER A 255 7.90 -17.09 -31.31
N ASN A 256 8.65 -16.33 -32.13
CA ASN A 256 8.31 -15.00 -32.71
C ASN A 256 8.69 -13.74 -31.90
N GLU A 257 9.92 -13.63 -31.41
CA GLU A 257 10.43 -12.43 -30.70
C GLU A 257 9.63 -12.11 -29.42
N ASN A 258 9.42 -13.15 -28.61
CA ASN A 258 8.57 -13.08 -27.43
C ASN A 258 9.24 -12.43 -26.22
N LEU A 259 10.57 -12.35 -26.18
CA LEU A 259 11.29 -11.67 -25.10
C LEU A 259 12.26 -10.64 -25.65
N ILE A 260 12.05 -9.37 -25.31
CA ILE A 260 12.91 -8.26 -25.74
C ILE A 260 13.35 -7.47 -24.51
N ILE A 261 14.66 -7.35 -24.31
CA ILE A 261 15.26 -6.65 -23.19
C ILE A 261 16.09 -5.49 -23.71
N GLY A 262 15.75 -4.29 -23.23
CA GLY A 262 16.37 -3.04 -23.62
C GLY A 262 15.89 -2.51 -24.97
N THR A 263 16.48 -1.38 -25.35
CA THR A 263 16.28 -0.65 -26.59
C THR A 263 17.63 -0.24 -27.18
N ASN A 264 17.61 0.54 -28.27
CA ASN A 264 18.82 1.05 -28.90
C ASN A 264 19.42 2.29 -28.20
N VAL A 265 18.92 2.65 -27.01
CA VAL A 265 19.41 3.78 -26.22
C VAL A 265 20.69 3.39 -25.49
N ASN A 266 21.61 4.35 -25.28
CA ASN A 266 22.82 4.11 -24.51
C ASN A 266 22.46 3.91 -23.02
N PRO A 267 23.04 2.91 -22.34
CA PRO A 267 22.92 2.81 -20.88
C PRO A 267 23.75 3.91 -20.18
N PRO A 268 23.39 4.31 -18.94
CA PRO A 268 22.13 4.05 -18.24
C PRO A 268 20.96 4.92 -18.76
N PRO A 269 19.69 4.56 -18.49
CA PRO A 269 19.26 3.45 -17.64
C PRO A 269 19.32 2.08 -18.34
N TYR A 270 19.60 1.04 -17.55
CA TYR A 270 19.61 -0.35 -18.02
C TYR A 270 18.21 -0.96 -17.93
N ALA A 271 17.91 -1.90 -18.82
CA ALA A 271 16.77 -2.80 -18.74
C ALA A 271 17.26 -4.15 -18.23
N ASP A 272 16.84 -4.56 -17.04
CA ASP A 272 17.41 -5.71 -16.34
C ASP A 272 16.42 -6.88 -16.31
N MET A 273 16.88 -8.06 -16.69
CA MET A 273 16.16 -9.31 -16.44
C MET A 273 17.04 -10.33 -15.72
N VAL A 274 16.47 -10.99 -14.73
CA VAL A 274 17.15 -12.03 -13.96
C VAL A 274 16.25 -13.27 -13.88
N ILE A 275 16.84 -14.42 -14.19
CA ILE A 275 16.19 -15.74 -14.14
C ILE A 275 17.02 -16.61 -13.19
N LYS A 276 16.42 -17.09 -12.11
CA LYS A 276 17.14 -17.88 -11.09
C LYS A 276 17.26 -19.37 -11.43
N GLN A 277 16.43 -19.88 -12.32
CA GLN A 277 16.50 -21.26 -12.82
C GLN A 277 16.76 -21.26 -14.33
N ASP A 278 16.16 -22.21 -15.04
CA ASP A 278 16.39 -22.44 -16.45
C ASP A 278 15.68 -21.41 -17.34
N LEU A 279 16.28 -21.17 -18.49
CA LEU A 279 15.65 -20.50 -19.62
C LEU A 279 15.45 -21.52 -20.76
N ARG A 280 14.21 -21.73 -21.15
CA ARG A 280 13.82 -22.71 -22.17
C ARG A 280 13.23 -22.01 -23.37
N SER A 281 13.68 -22.39 -24.56
CA SER A 281 13.13 -21.89 -25.82
C SER A 281 12.55 -23.00 -26.66
N GLN A 282 11.36 -22.75 -27.19
CA GLN A 282 10.60 -23.70 -27.98
C GLN A 282 10.63 -23.38 -29.48
N GLY A 283 11.18 -22.23 -29.91
CA GLY A 283 11.08 -21.71 -31.28
C GLY A 283 12.37 -21.09 -31.87
N SER A 284 12.18 -20.17 -32.83
CA SER A 284 13.21 -19.37 -33.49
C SER A 284 12.91 -17.88 -33.34
N GLY A 285 13.95 -17.08 -33.13
CA GLY A 285 13.88 -15.62 -33.00
C GLY A 285 13.39 -15.19 -31.63
N ASP A 286 13.57 -16.01 -30.60
CA ASP A 286 12.74 -15.96 -29.39
C ASP A 286 13.14 -14.83 -28.43
N ILE A 287 14.43 -14.49 -28.37
CA ILE A 287 14.99 -13.61 -27.33
C ILE A 287 15.95 -12.57 -27.95
N THR A 288 15.71 -11.28 -27.69
CA THR A 288 16.55 -10.17 -28.18
C THR A 288 17.02 -9.27 -27.05
N ILE A 289 18.33 -9.05 -26.95
CA ILE A 289 18.96 -8.18 -25.96
C ILE A 289 19.55 -6.99 -26.70
N ASN A 290 18.98 -5.81 -26.49
CA ASN A 290 19.40 -4.56 -27.12
C ASN A 290 20.47 -3.83 -26.30
N LYS A 291 20.93 -2.68 -26.80
CA LYS A 291 22.12 -1.95 -26.34
C LYS A 291 22.21 -1.66 -24.83
N ASN A 292 21.09 -1.45 -24.16
CA ASN A 292 21.03 -1.23 -22.71
C ASN A 292 20.35 -2.38 -21.95
N GLY A 293 20.12 -3.51 -22.62
CA GLY A 293 19.56 -4.71 -22.02
C GLY A 293 20.63 -5.54 -21.31
N ARG A 294 20.29 -6.01 -20.11
CA ARG A 294 21.08 -6.95 -19.31
C ARG A 294 20.25 -8.16 -18.93
N LEU A 295 20.77 -9.35 -19.18
CA LEU A 295 20.15 -10.61 -18.81
C LEU A 295 21.13 -11.44 -17.97
N ALA A 296 20.67 -11.96 -16.82
CA ALA A 296 21.39 -12.97 -16.06
C ALA A 296 20.51 -14.22 -15.88
N VAL A 297 21.06 -15.39 -16.23
CA VAL A 297 20.41 -16.70 -16.05
C VAL A 297 21.28 -17.53 -15.11
N PHE A 298 20.74 -17.95 -13.97
CA PHE A 298 21.46 -18.74 -12.96
C PHE A 298 21.22 -20.25 -13.07
N GLY A 299 20.45 -20.70 -14.07
CA GLY A 299 20.27 -22.10 -14.42
C GLY A 299 20.68 -22.41 -15.86
N ASP A 300 20.17 -23.52 -16.39
CA ASP A 300 20.51 -24.00 -17.72
C ASP A 300 19.76 -23.22 -18.82
N VAL A 301 20.37 -23.14 -20.00
CA VAL A 301 19.71 -22.67 -21.20
C VAL A 301 19.47 -23.84 -22.16
N ARG A 302 18.21 -24.09 -22.49
CA ARG A 302 17.82 -25.22 -23.35
C ARG A 302 16.97 -24.77 -24.52
N ALA A 303 17.32 -25.23 -25.72
CA ALA A 303 16.51 -25.01 -26.92
C ALA A 303 16.18 -26.35 -27.60
N THR A 304 14.90 -26.56 -27.88
CA THR A 304 14.41 -27.75 -28.60
C THR A 304 14.00 -27.45 -30.04
N GLY A 305 13.76 -26.18 -30.38
CA GLY A 305 13.50 -25.69 -31.74
C GLY A 305 14.77 -25.48 -32.57
N GLY A 306 14.63 -24.90 -33.75
CA GLY A 306 15.75 -24.51 -34.61
C GLY A 306 15.67 -23.04 -34.99
N GLY A 307 16.80 -22.34 -35.16
CA GLY A 307 16.87 -20.92 -35.53
C GLY A 307 17.64 -20.04 -34.54
N THR A 308 17.53 -18.70 -34.64
CA THR A 308 18.26 -17.81 -33.74
C THR A 308 17.60 -17.73 -32.38
N LEU A 309 18.24 -18.26 -31.35
CA LEU A 309 17.73 -18.28 -29.99
C LEU A 309 17.89 -16.91 -29.31
N PHE A 310 19.13 -16.41 -29.32
CA PHE A 310 19.47 -15.08 -28.80
C PHE A 310 19.99 -14.21 -29.92
N THR A 311 19.46 -13.00 -30.00
CA THR A 311 20.10 -11.90 -30.71
C THR A 311 20.62 -10.91 -29.67
N ILE A 312 21.93 -10.88 -29.46
CA ILE A 312 22.59 -9.91 -28.59
C ILE A 312 23.12 -8.78 -29.48
N ASN A 313 22.36 -7.68 -29.56
CA ASN A 313 22.75 -6.52 -30.32
C ASN A 313 23.92 -5.78 -29.64
N SER A 314 24.63 -4.94 -30.41
CA SER A 314 25.78 -4.19 -29.89
C SER A 314 25.42 -3.38 -28.64
N GLY A 315 26.14 -3.65 -27.55
CA GLY A 315 25.95 -3.10 -26.20
C GLY A 315 25.13 -3.97 -25.25
N GLY A 316 24.31 -4.90 -25.75
CA GLY A 316 23.54 -5.82 -24.91
C GLY A 316 24.45 -6.80 -24.18
N GLN A 317 24.07 -7.19 -22.96
CA GLN A 317 24.91 -7.99 -22.05
C GLN A 317 24.14 -9.20 -21.51
N VAL A 318 24.73 -10.40 -21.58
CA VAL A 318 24.12 -11.66 -21.14
C VAL A 318 25.12 -12.45 -20.30
N TYR A 319 24.66 -12.93 -19.15
CA TYR A 319 25.35 -13.87 -18.27
C TYR A 319 24.55 -15.18 -18.15
N ILE A 320 25.21 -16.32 -18.25
CA ILE A 320 24.63 -17.65 -18.01
C ILE A 320 25.56 -18.43 -17.07
N ASP A 321 25.03 -18.86 -15.93
CA ASP A 321 25.76 -19.66 -14.93
C ASP A 321 25.75 -21.16 -15.28
N GLY A 322 24.66 -21.66 -15.88
CA GLY A 322 24.46 -23.07 -16.19
C GLY A 322 24.89 -23.52 -17.60
N ASP A 323 24.53 -24.76 -17.92
CA ASP A 323 24.88 -25.39 -19.19
C ASP A 323 23.97 -24.90 -20.32
N ILE A 324 24.51 -24.87 -21.54
CA ILE A 324 23.78 -24.50 -22.75
C ILE A 324 23.61 -25.76 -23.61
N THR A 325 22.36 -26.19 -23.80
CA THR A 325 22.05 -27.40 -24.58
C THR A 325 21.09 -27.09 -25.72
N PHE A 326 21.56 -27.27 -26.96
CA PHE A 326 20.77 -27.11 -28.18
C PHE A 326 20.48 -28.45 -28.84
N ASN A 327 19.22 -28.85 -28.82
CA ASN A 327 18.76 -30.14 -29.33
C ASN A 327 18.12 -30.06 -30.74
N GLY A 328 17.71 -28.88 -31.19
CA GLY A 328 17.17 -28.69 -32.55
C GLY A 328 18.18 -28.06 -33.52
N GLY A 329 18.01 -28.33 -34.83
CA GLY A 329 18.94 -27.89 -35.87
C GLY A 329 18.93 -26.38 -36.10
N GLY A 330 20.10 -25.76 -36.21
CA GLY A 330 20.24 -24.33 -36.49
C GLY A 330 20.02 -23.40 -35.29
N SER A 331 20.02 -23.92 -34.06
CA SER A 331 19.92 -23.11 -32.83
C SER A 331 21.17 -22.23 -32.66
N THR A 332 21.02 -20.90 -32.66
CA THR A 332 22.16 -19.98 -32.58
C THR A 332 22.07 -18.91 -31.50
N ILE A 333 23.19 -18.64 -30.82
CA ILE A 333 23.42 -17.39 -30.09
C ILE A 333 24.21 -16.47 -31.01
N ASN A 334 23.56 -15.42 -31.50
CA ASN A 334 24.21 -14.40 -32.31
C ASN A 334 24.66 -13.24 -31.41
N ASN A 335 25.97 -13.00 -31.37
CA ASN A 335 26.57 -11.93 -30.59
C ASN A 335 27.13 -10.86 -31.51
N GLY A 336 26.43 -9.73 -31.58
CA GLY A 336 26.78 -8.56 -32.38
C GLY A 336 27.87 -7.67 -31.76
N ASN A 337 28.45 -8.07 -30.63
CA ASN A 337 29.51 -7.31 -29.97
C ASN A 337 30.89 -7.69 -30.50
N THR A 338 31.66 -6.68 -30.92
CA THR A 338 33.03 -6.84 -31.44
C THR A 338 34.11 -6.31 -30.49
N GLY A 339 33.70 -5.78 -29.33
CA GLY A 339 34.56 -5.19 -28.30
C GLY A 339 33.85 -5.19 -26.95
N ILE A 340 34.23 -4.30 -26.03
CA ILE A 340 33.60 -4.19 -24.70
C ILE A 340 32.29 -3.36 -24.80
N PRO A 341 31.16 -3.84 -24.21
CA PRO A 341 30.99 -5.14 -23.57
C PRO A 341 31.00 -6.27 -24.61
N TYR A 342 31.64 -7.41 -24.30
CA TYR A 342 31.68 -8.57 -25.21
C TYR A 342 30.33 -9.25 -25.38
N GLY A 343 29.33 -8.81 -24.61
CA GLY A 343 27.92 -9.11 -24.79
C GLY A 343 27.47 -10.48 -24.30
N PHE A 344 28.33 -11.51 -24.31
CA PHE A 344 27.98 -12.85 -23.89
C PHE A 344 29.03 -13.49 -22.98
N TYR A 345 28.59 -13.92 -21.80
CA TYR A 345 29.44 -14.55 -20.79
C TYR A 345 28.75 -15.80 -20.21
N GLY A 346 29.13 -17.00 -20.66
CA GLY A 346 28.60 -18.27 -20.14
C GLY A 346 29.64 -19.06 -19.34
N ASP A 347 29.31 -19.52 -18.13
CA ASP A 347 30.20 -20.25 -17.21
C ASP A 347 30.13 -21.79 -17.39
N GLY A 348 28.99 -22.32 -17.82
CA GLY A 348 28.77 -23.76 -18.05
C GLY A 348 29.26 -24.31 -19.39
N ASP A 349 29.02 -25.62 -19.58
CA ASP A 349 29.37 -26.35 -20.79
C ASP A 349 28.37 -26.08 -21.93
N ILE A 350 28.85 -26.18 -23.17
CA ILE A 350 28.01 -26.03 -24.37
C ILE A 350 27.89 -27.35 -25.11
N THR A 351 26.66 -27.82 -25.27
CA THR A 351 26.29 -29.03 -26.01
C THR A 351 25.42 -28.69 -27.24
N LEU A 352 25.94 -28.97 -28.43
CA LEU A 352 25.29 -28.67 -29.72
C LEU A 352 24.95 -29.97 -30.46
N ASN A 353 23.72 -30.47 -30.27
CA ASN A 353 23.27 -31.74 -30.85
C ASN A 353 22.62 -31.57 -32.23
N GLY A 354 22.10 -30.38 -32.55
CA GLY A 354 21.46 -30.09 -33.85
C GLY A 354 22.44 -29.58 -34.91
N GLY A 355 22.33 -30.08 -36.15
CA GLY A 355 23.14 -29.60 -37.28
C GLY A 355 22.99 -28.09 -37.51
N GLY A 356 24.11 -27.38 -37.67
CA GLY A 356 24.13 -25.92 -37.88
C GLY A 356 23.98 -25.07 -36.62
N SER A 357 23.90 -25.68 -35.43
CA SER A 357 23.85 -24.92 -34.17
C SER A 357 25.18 -24.27 -33.85
N SER A 358 25.18 -23.07 -33.27
CA SER A 358 26.40 -22.34 -32.93
C SER A 358 26.21 -21.36 -31.77
N VAL A 359 27.29 -21.05 -31.06
CA VAL A 359 27.34 -19.99 -30.06
C VAL A 359 28.48 -19.05 -30.43
N GLN A 360 28.15 -17.82 -30.80
CA GLN A 360 29.15 -16.83 -31.22
C GLN A 360 29.70 -16.06 -30.02
N GLY A 361 31.03 -15.98 -29.92
CA GLY A 361 31.71 -15.10 -28.97
C GLY A 361 31.93 -15.65 -27.55
N GLN A 362 31.64 -16.93 -27.28
CA GLN A 362 32.04 -17.54 -26.00
C GLN A 362 33.53 -17.91 -26.01
N THR A 363 34.23 -17.61 -24.93
CA THR A 363 35.48 -18.30 -24.57
C THR A 363 35.26 -18.97 -23.21
N LYS A 364 35.86 -20.14 -22.97
CA LYS A 364 35.77 -20.90 -21.69
C LYS A 364 36.39 -20.17 -20.47
N GLN A 365 36.62 -18.86 -20.55
CA GLN A 365 37.11 -17.97 -19.50
C GLN A 365 36.23 -16.70 -19.36
N SER A 366 35.00 -16.79 -19.83
CA SER A 366 34.00 -15.72 -19.91
C SER A 366 33.88 -14.89 -18.63
N VAL A 367 33.80 -15.52 -17.45
CA VAL A 367 33.60 -14.81 -16.17
C VAL A 367 34.85 -14.05 -15.72
N ALA A 368 36.04 -14.60 -15.94
CA ALA A 368 37.29 -13.91 -15.64
C ALA A 368 37.48 -12.68 -16.56
N ILE A 369 37.11 -12.82 -17.84
CA ILE A 369 37.12 -11.72 -18.82
C ILE A 369 36.09 -10.66 -18.43
N MET A 370 34.87 -11.07 -18.06
CA MET A 370 33.81 -10.19 -17.56
C MET A 370 34.31 -9.36 -16.38
N LYS A 371 34.93 -10.01 -15.38
CA LYS A 371 35.50 -9.33 -14.21
C LYS A 371 36.60 -8.33 -14.57
N ALA A 372 37.45 -8.66 -15.54
CA ALA A 372 38.59 -7.84 -15.92
C ALA A 372 38.21 -6.70 -16.87
N GLN A 373 37.21 -6.88 -17.73
CA GLN A 373 36.96 -6.01 -18.90
C GLN A 373 35.56 -5.40 -18.92
N ASP A 374 34.61 -5.94 -18.15
CA ASP A 374 33.22 -5.48 -18.02
C ASP A 374 32.79 -5.46 -16.54
N LYS A 375 33.61 -4.77 -15.73
CA LYS A 375 33.44 -4.71 -14.28
C LYS A 375 32.04 -4.26 -13.82
N PRO A 376 31.37 -3.26 -14.43
CA PRO A 376 30.02 -2.87 -14.04
C PRO A 376 28.99 -3.99 -14.21
N PHE A 377 29.10 -4.79 -15.27
CA PHE A 377 28.25 -5.95 -15.47
C PHE A 377 28.58 -7.06 -14.47
N TYR A 378 29.87 -7.31 -14.23
CA TYR A 378 30.34 -8.27 -13.22
C TYR A 378 29.81 -7.94 -11.83
N ASP A 379 29.94 -6.68 -11.39
CA ASP A 379 29.48 -6.25 -10.08
C ASP A 379 27.96 -6.41 -9.94
N TRP A 380 27.18 -6.14 -11.01
CA TRP A 380 25.74 -6.37 -11.04
C TRP A 380 25.38 -7.86 -10.92
N VAL A 381 26.03 -8.75 -11.67
CA VAL A 381 25.80 -10.21 -11.55
C VAL A 381 26.24 -10.75 -10.19
N ALA A 382 27.39 -10.30 -9.69
CA ALA A 382 27.92 -10.74 -8.39
C ALA A 382 26.99 -10.35 -7.24
N ALA A 383 26.34 -9.18 -7.31
CA ALA A 383 25.32 -8.77 -6.35
C ALA A 383 24.08 -9.70 -6.37
N LEU A 384 23.81 -10.38 -7.50
CA LEU A 384 22.69 -11.31 -7.65
C LEU A 384 23.04 -12.76 -7.21
N ALA A 385 24.31 -13.16 -7.26
CA ALA A 385 24.76 -14.55 -7.09
C ALA A 385 24.77 -15.07 -5.63
N GLY A 386 24.61 -14.19 -4.63
CA GLY A 386 24.55 -14.55 -3.21
C GLY A 386 23.22 -14.24 -2.52
N SER A 387 22.27 -13.68 -3.27
CA SER A 387 20.97 -13.30 -2.73
C SER A 387 19.88 -14.14 -3.40
N PRO A 388 19.00 -14.85 -2.65
CA PRO A 388 17.66 -15.11 -3.19
C PRO A 388 17.13 -13.76 -3.72
N LEU A 389 16.32 -13.75 -4.78
CA LEU A 389 15.59 -12.52 -5.12
C LEU A 389 14.92 -12.10 -3.83
N ALA A 390 15.32 -10.95 -3.27
CA ALA A 390 14.89 -10.55 -1.94
C ALA A 390 13.36 -10.74 -1.90
N PRO A 391 12.85 -11.68 -1.09
CA PRO A 391 11.40 -11.83 -0.97
C PRO A 391 10.87 -10.47 -0.59
N LEU A 392 9.69 -10.13 -1.10
CA LEU A 392 9.14 -8.82 -0.86
C LEU A 392 9.08 -8.48 0.63
N PRO A 393 9.09 -7.17 0.90
CA PRO A 393 8.94 -6.62 2.22
C PRO A 393 7.69 -7.13 2.88
N VAL A 394 7.72 -7.03 4.19
CA VAL A 394 6.61 -7.36 5.06
C VAL A 394 5.25 -6.91 4.49
N THR A 395 4.35 -7.87 4.27
CA THR A 395 3.03 -7.54 3.72
C THR A 395 2.13 -7.04 4.84
N LEU A 396 1.97 -5.72 4.92
CA LEU A 396 1.17 -5.05 5.92
C LEU A 396 -0.33 -5.25 5.64
N LEU A 397 -1.05 -5.91 6.56
CA LEU A 397 -2.51 -6.06 6.49
C LEU A 397 -3.23 -4.75 6.75
N TYR A 398 -2.80 -4.04 7.78
CA TYR A 398 -3.33 -2.74 8.17
C TYR A 398 -2.34 -2.04 9.08
N PHE A 399 -2.38 -0.71 9.09
CA PHE A 399 -1.82 0.12 10.13
C PHE A 399 -2.86 1.17 10.50
N LYS A 400 -3.22 1.25 11.78
CA LYS A 400 -4.30 2.10 12.26
C LYS A 400 -4.09 2.57 13.69
N VAL A 401 -4.85 3.59 14.05
CA VAL A 401 -5.02 4.05 15.43
C VAL A 401 -6.02 3.11 16.10
N ASP A 402 -5.60 2.47 17.19
CA ASP A 402 -6.45 1.58 18.00
C ASP A 402 -7.21 2.37 19.07
N GLY A 403 -6.61 3.45 19.57
CA GLY A 403 -7.27 4.38 20.49
C GLY A 403 -6.41 5.59 20.85
N VAL A 404 -7.07 6.64 21.34
CA VAL A 404 -6.42 7.83 21.89
C VAL A 404 -6.64 7.83 23.40
N ALA A 405 -5.55 7.95 24.17
CA ALA A 405 -5.58 8.03 25.63
C ALA A 405 -5.18 9.43 26.09
N PHE A 406 -5.44 9.74 27.35
CA PHE A 406 -5.09 11.02 27.97
C PHE A 406 -3.58 11.34 27.88
N ASN A 407 -2.73 10.31 27.83
CA ASN A 407 -1.29 10.44 27.86
C ASN A 407 -0.60 9.87 26.61
N GLY A 408 -1.32 9.67 25.49
CA GLY A 408 -0.69 9.17 24.27
C GLY A 408 -1.64 8.56 23.25
N ILE A 409 -1.06 7.99 22.19
CA ILE A 409 -1.79 7.36 21.09
C ILE A 409 -1.42 5.88 21.00
N ASN A 410 -2.43 5.00 20.99
CA ASN A 410 -2.26 3.57 20.74
C ASN A 410 -2.36 3.29 19.25
N LEU A 411 -1.32 2.68 18.70
CA LEU A 411 -1.20 2.26 17.32
C LEU A 411 -1.23 0.75 17.23
N LYS A 412 -1.79 0.23 16.13
CA LYS A 412 -1.90 -1.20 15.89
C LYS A 412 -1.71 -1.52 14.41
N TRP A 413 -0.94 -2.56 14.14
CA TRP A 413 -0.80 -3.11 12.80
C TRP A 413 -0.76 -4.63 12.84
N ALA A 414 -0.96 -5.22 11.67
CA ALA A 414 -0.70 -6.63 11.46
C ALA A 414 -0.04 -6.84 10.11
N THR A 415 0.65 -7.96 9.97
CA THR A 415 1.32 -8.40 8.75
C THR A 415 0.81 -9.79 8.39
N THR A 416 0.82 -10.17 7.11
CA THR A 416 0.49 -11.57 6.70
C THR A 416 1.71 -12.47 6.69
N THR A 417 2.88 -11.92 6.33
CA THR A 417 4.15 -12.64 6.22
C THR A 417 5.30 -11.69 6.53
N GLU A 418 6.29 -12.18 7.29
CA GLU A 418 7.51 -11.45 7.68
C GLU A 418 8.73 -12.31 7.31
N GLU A 419 8.92 -12.51 6.00
CA GLU A 419 10.03 -13.28 5.44
C GLU A 419 11.23 -12.33 5.21
N ASN A 420 12.40 -12.65 5.79
CA ASN A 420 13.61 -11.81 5.72
C ASN A 420 13.43 -10.36 6.18
N PHE A 421 12.47 -10.12 7.07
CA PHE A 421 12.17 -8.83 7.67
C PHE A 421 13.03 -8.58 8.92
N ASP A 422 13.54 -7.36 9.10
CA ASP A 422 14.34 -6.98 10.27
C ASP A 422 13.44 -6.32 11.33
N TYR A 423 12.97 -5.10 11.04
CA TYR A 423 12.20 -4.32 12.01
C TYR A 423 11.29 -3.27 11.36
N PHE A 424 10.33 -2.79 12.14
CA PHE A 424 9.54 -1.60 11.83
C PHE A 424 10.13 -0.38 12.54
N GLN A 425 10.46 0.65 11.79
CA GLN A 425 10.66 1.99 12.32
C GLN A 425 9.34 2.74 12.29
N LEU A 426 8.74 2.94 13.46
CA LEU A 426 7.58 3.81 13.62
C LEU A 426 8.04 5.26 13.55
N GLU A 427 7.44 6.05 12.67
CA GLU A 427 7.75 7.47 12.53
C GLU A 427 6.53 8.34 12.79
N ARG A 428 6.77 9.53 13.34
CA ARG A 428 5.74 10.54 13.63
C ARG A 428 6.13 11.90 13.09
N ALA A 429 5.14 12.62 12.55
CA ALA A 429 5.27 14.02 12.17
C ALA A 429 4.16 14.89 12.80
N GLY A 430 4.41 16.20 12.88
CA GLY A 430 3.39 17.20 13.16
C GLY A 430 2.68 17.65 11.87
N SER A 431 2.03 18.81 11.91
CA SER A 431 1.35 19.41 10.75
C SER A 431 2.28 19.77 9.58
N ASP A 432 3.58 19.82 9.81
CA ASP A 432 4.63 20.07 8.81
C ASP A 432 5.05 18.82 8.03
N LEU A 433 4.55 17.63 8.41
CA LEU A 433 4.87 16.33 7.81
C LEU A 433 6.37 15.97 7.82
N ASN A 434 7.16 16.59 8.69
CA ASN A 434 8.55 16.21 8.93
C ASN A 434 8.61 14.99 9.87
N PHE A 435 8.66 13.79 9.29
CA PHE A 435 8.68 12.53 10.03
C PHE A 435 10.00 12.33 10.79
N GLN A 436 9.88 11.96 12.06
CA GLN A 436 10.97 11.61 12.96
C GLN A 436 10.73 10.20 13.52
N ALA A 437 11.81 9.45 13.73
CA ALA A 437 11.72 8.13 14.34
C ALA A 437 11.19 8.23 15.78
N VAL A 438 10.19 7.40 16.09
CA VAL A 438 9.58 7.28 17.43
C VAL A 438 10.07 6.01 18.10
N ALA A 439 10.09 4.90 17.36
CA ALA A 439 10.49 3.61 17.88
C ALA A 439 10.96 2.68 16.77
N GLU A 440 11.77 1.71 17.18
CA GLU A 440 12.14 0.54 16.40
C GLU A 440 11.47 -0.68 17.05
N ILE A 441 10.75 -1.47 16.26
CA ILE A 441 10.01 -2.64 16.71
C ILE A 441 10.49 -3.82 15.88
N GLU A 442 11.25 -4.72 16.50
CA GLU A 442 11.72 -5.95 15.86
C GLU A 442 10.55 -6.74 15.26
N GLY A 443 10.79 -7.31 14.08
CA GLY A 443 9.90 -8.29 13.48
C GLY A 443 9.73 -9.51 14.38
N LYS A 444 8.52 -10.07 14.40
CA LYS A 444 8.25 -11.32 15.14
C LYS A 444 8.68 -12.55 14.33
N GLY A 445 8.84 -12.39 13.02
CA GLY A 445 9.30 -13.42 12.10
C GLY A 445 8.24 -14.49 11.86
N GLY A 446 8.08 -14.92 10.61
CA GLY A 446 7.20 -16.07 10.31
C GLY A 446 6.69 -16.12 8.87
N LEU A 447 6.71 -17.32 8.31
CA LEU A 447 6.03 -17.65 7.05
C LEU A 447 4.56 -17.96 7.34
N ASN A 448 3.63 -17.27 6.67
CA ASN A 448 2.19 -17.57 6.68
C ASN A 448 1.52 -17.52 8.07
N VAL A 449 2.05 -16.71 8.99
CA VAL A 449 1.42 -16.45 10.29
C VAL A 449 1.21 -14.95 10.42
N ASN A 450 -0.04 -14.55 10.67
CA ASN A 450 -0.33 -13.15 10.93
C ASN A 450 0.39 -12.70 12.21
N SER A 451 1.32 -11.76 12.11
CA SER A 451 1.92 -11.11 13.26
C SER A 451 1.13 -9.87 13.61
N TYR A 452 0.80 -9.71 14.90
CA TYR A 452 0.01 -8.60 15.41
C TYR A 452 0.87 -7.72 16.32
N TYR A 453 0.83 -6.41 16.11
CA TYR A 453 1.66 -5.45 16.80
C TYR A 453 0.83 -4.34 17.43
N THR A 454 1.31 -3.85 18.56
CA THR A 454 0.77 -2.67 19.23
C THR A 454 1.92 -1.81 19.71
N TYR A 455 1.78 -0.50 19.56
CA TYR A 455 2.72 0.46 20.12
C TYR A 455 1.98 1.62 20.77
N PHE A 456 2.40 2.00 21.98
CA PHE A 456 1.85 3.15 22.68
C PHE A 456 2.83 4.33 22.59
N ASP A 457 2.45 5.34 21.83
CA ASP A 457 3.21 6.59 21.75
C ASP A 457 2.79 7.54 22.87
N GLY A 458 3.50 7.43 24.01
CA GLY A 458 3.31 8.30 25.16
C GLY A 458 3.87 9.72 25.01
N ALA A 459 4.61 9.98 23.93
CA ALA A 459 5.16 11.30 23.62
C ALA A 459 4.33 12.04 22.56
N ALA A 460 3.15 11.51 22.20
CA ALA A 460 2.25 12.10 21.23
C ALA A 460 1.90 13.53 21.62
N LYS A 461 2.00 14.45 20.66
CA LYS A 461 1.73 15.88 20.89
C LYS A 461 0.23 16.14 20.98
N ALA A 462 -0.17 17.25 21.59
CA ALA A 462 -1.54 17.73 21.47
C ALA A 462 -1.86 18.06 20.00
N GLY A 463 -3.07 17.73 19.54
CA GLY A 463 -3.51 17.97 18.17
C GLY A 463 -3.11 16.87 17.19
N LYS A 464 -3.03 17.18 15.88
CA LYS A 464 -2.79 16.17 14.84
C LYS A 464 -1.38 15.62 14.89
N ASN A 465 -1.28 14.31 15.06
CA ASN A 465 -0.06 13.52 14.92
C ASN A 465 -0.22 12.60 13.70
N TYR A 466 0.75 12.65 12.79
CA TYR A 466 0.78 11.81 11.60
C TYR A 466 1.77 10.69 11.83
N TYR A 467 1.38 9.45 11.53
CA TYR A 467 2.21 8.28 11.72
C TYR A 467 2.36 7.50 10.43
N ARG A 468 3.53 6.90 10.23
CA ARG A 468 3.77 5.86 9.23
C ARG A 468 4.70 4.80 9.81
N LEU A 469 4.61 3.59 9.28
CA LEU A 469 5.62 2.57 9.48
C LEU A 469 6.62 2.66 8.34
N LYS A 470 7.89 2.56 8.67
CA LYS A 470 8.98 2.27 7.76
C LYS A 470 9.41 0.84 8.04
N SER A 471 9.04 -0.07 7.17
CA SER A 471 9.46 -1.46 7.20
C SER A 471 10.91 -1.54 6.71
N VAL A 472 11.79 -2.19 7.47
CA VAL A 472 13.19 -2.41 7.11
C VAL A 472 13.43 -3.92 7.07
N ASP A 473 13.88 -4.41 5.92
CA ASP A 473 14.22 -5.82 5.73
C ASP A 473 15.70 -6.09 6.11
N LEU A 474 16.06 -7.35 6.35
CA LEU A 474 17.42 -7.75 6.78
C LEU A 474 18.51 -7.41 5.75
N ASP A 475 18.14 -7.17 4.50
CA ASP A 475 19.01 -6.73 3.41
C ASP A 475 19.07 -5.19 3.26
N GLY A 476 18.35 -4.46 4.11
CA GLY A 476 18.28 -3.00 4.12
C GLY A 476 17.26 -2.40 3.16
N TYR A 477 16.42 -3.19 2.49
CA TYR A 477 15.29 -2.66 1.74
C TYR A 477 14.30 -1.94 2.66
N VAL A 478 13.69 -0.87 2.16
CA VAL A 478 12.78 -0.02 2.93
C VAL A 478 11.44 0.17 2.21
N GLU A 479 10.34 -0.13 2.90
CA GLU A 479 8.98 0.22 2.47
C GLU A 479 8.30 1.14 3.50
N TYR A 480 7.46 2.08 3.04
CA TYR A 480 6.65 2.90 3.93
C TYR A 480 5.18 2.51 3.83
N SER A 481 4.50 2.44 4.97
CA SER A 481 3.04 2.37 4.99
C SER A 481 2.41 3.67 4.52
N GLY A 482 1.10 3.63 4.26
CA GLY A 482 0.28 4.84 4.23
C GLY A 482 0.37 5.62 5.55
N VAL A 483 0.16 6.93 5.48
CA VAL A 483 0.15 7.81 6.66
C VAL A 483 -1.22 7.76 7.33
N ILE A 484 -1.26 7.50 8.62
CA ILE A 484 -2.47 7.61 9.45
C ILE A 484 -2.38 8.84 10.35
N VAL A 485 -3.53 9.40 10.71
CA VAL A 485 -3.61 10.56 11.59
C VAL A 485 -4.36 10.21 12.86
N ALA A 486 -3.85 10.67 14.00
CA ALA A 486 -4.55 10.67 15.27
C ALA A 486 -4.49 12.05 15.90
N GLU A 487 -5.59 12.45 16.53
CA GLU A 487 -5.65 13.69 17.30
C GLU A 487 -5.29 13.38 18.75
N GLY A 488 -4.07 13.71 19.13
CA GLY A 488 -3.55 13.51 20.47
C GLY A 488 -4.18 14.52 21.43
N ILE A 489 -4.54 14.02 22.62
CA ILE A 489 -5.06 14.86 23.70
C ILE A 489 -3.90 15.64 24.37
N GLY A 490 -2.65 15.20 24.16
CA GLY A 490 -1.42 15.81 24.69
C GLY A 490 -1.19 15.44 26.16
N THR A 491 0.08 15.27 26.54
CA THR A 491 0.44 15.34 27.96
C THR A 491 0.26 16.79 28.41
N GLN A 492 -0.24 16.96 29.64
CA GLN A 492 -0.55 18.24 30.27
C GLN A 492 0.44 19.34 29.87
N GLU A 493 -0.04 20.47 29.35
CA GLU A 493 0.76 21.70 29.27
C GLU A 493 1.45 21.90 30.63
N ASP A 494 2.78 21.80 30.66
CA ASP A 494 3.55 21.76 31.89
C ASP A 494 3.74 23.19 32.41
N ILE A 495 2.62 23.84 32.71
CA ILE A 495 2.58 25.19 33.25
C ILE A 495 2.93 25.13 34.73
N LYS A 496 4.04 25.77 35.08
CA LYS A 496 4.50 25.96 36.46
C LYS A 496 4.05 27.31 36.97
N LEU A 497 3.59 27.33 38.22
CA LEU A 497 3.25 28.56 38.93
C LEU A 497 3.96 28.56 40.27
N TYR A 498 4.77 29.58 40.53
CA TYR A 498 5.50 29.70 41.79
C TYR A 498 5.73 31.17 42.21
N PRO A 499 5.74 31.45 43.52
CA PRO A 499 5.31 30.57 44.60
C PRO A 499 3.78 30.40 44.60
N THR A 500 3.27 29.29 45.17
CA THR A 500 1.82 29.07 45.37
C THR A 500 1.30 29.68 46.67
N ILE A 501 2.19 30.21 47.50
CA ILE A 501 1.86 31.08 48.64
C ILE A 501 2.39 32.46 48.28
N VAL A 502 1.49 33.42 48.08
CA VAL A 502 1.77 34.70 47.41
C VAL A 502 1.54 35.85 48.38
N ASP A 503 2.53 36.73 48.48
CA ASP A 503 2.38 38.04 49.11
C ASP A 503 2.04 39.07 48.03
N ASP A 504 2.95 39.41 47.11
CA ASP A 504 2.69 40.47 46.10
C ASP A 504 2.57 39.97 44.66
N SER A 505 3.23 38.87 44.31
CA SER A 505 3.28 38.37 42.93
C SER A 505 3.58 36.88 42.83
N PHE A 506 3.21 36.26 41.70
CA PHE A 506 3.65 34.92 41.32
C PHE A 506 4.15 34.91 39.88
N THR A 507 5.00 33.95 39.55
CA THR A 507 5.51 33.69 38.21
C THR A 507 4.76 32.53 37.58
N VAL A 508 4.35 32.71 36.32
CA VAL A 508 3.82 31.65 35.46
C VAL A 508 4.86 31.35 34.39
N GLU A 509 5.25 30.09 34.28
CA GLU A 509 6.22 29.60 33.31
C GLU A 509 5.53 28.56 32.41
N PHE A 510 5.56 28.82 31.11
CA PHE A 510 5.04 27.97 30.05
C PHE A 510 6.18 27.22 29.37
N ASN A 511 5.93 25.98 28.95
CA ASN A 511 6.84 25.28 28.05
C ASN A 511 6.62 25.75 26.59
N ASP A 512 7.56 25.42 25.70
CA ASP A 512 7.56 25.79 24.27
C ASP A 512 6.34 25.29 23.46
N GLU A 513 5.47 24.50 24.08
CA GLU A 513 4.28 23.92 23.45
C GLU A 513 3.01 24.77 23.66
N VAL A 514 3.04 25.77 24.55
CA VAL A 514 1.88 26.65 24.80
C VAL A 514 1.87 27.83 23.82
N SER A 515 0.77 27.97 23.08
CA SER A 515 0.55 29.11 22.19
C SER A 515 0.23 30.38 23.00
N ILE A 516 1.04 31.42 22.84
CA ILE A 516 0.86 32.74 23.45
C ILE A 516 0.15 33.71 22.48
N PRO A 517 -0.70 34.64 22.97
CA PRO A 517 -0.94 34.97 24.37
C PRO A 517 -1.94 34.03 25.08
N VAL A 518 -1.71 33.78 26.37
CA VAL A 518 -2.59 32.98 27.24
C VAL A 518 -3.44 33.92 28.10
N ARG A 519 -4.76 33.74 28.11
CA ARG A 519 -5.62 34.48 29.05
C ARG A 519 -5.53 33.87 30.44
N MET A 520 -5.27 34.70 31.44
CA MET A 520 -5.23 34.34 32.86
C MET A 520 -6.36 35.04 33.61
N ALA A 521 -6.99 34.33 34.54
CA ALA A 521 -7.95 34.88 35.49
C ALA A 521 -7.68 34.37 36.92
N LEU A 522 -7.64 35.28 37.88
CA LEU A 522 -7.60 34.96 39.30
C LEU A 522 -9.02 34.98 39.85
N VAL A 523 -9.48 33.86 40.41
CA VAL A 523 -10.83 33.72 40.95
C VAL A 523 -10.83 33.41 42.45
N ASP A 524 -11.83 33.95 43.16
CA ASP A 524 -12.06 33.65 44.58
C ASP A 524 -12.71 32.27 44.79
N ALA A 525 -12.90 31.88 46.05
CA ALA A 525 -13.52 30.61 46.42
C ALA A 525 -14.99 30.48 46.00
N SER A 526 -15.67 31.59 45.70
CA SER A 526 -17.03 31.63 45.18
C SER A 526 -17.09 31.60 43.65
N GLY A 527 -15.93 31.59 42.97
CA GLY A 527 -15.80 31.55 41.52
C GLY A 527 -15.85 32.91 40.84
N ASN A 528 -15.83 34.02 41.60
CA ASN A 528 -15.81 35.36 41.01
C ASN A 528 -14.40 35.72 40.53
N THR A 529 -14.29 36.29 39.34
CA THR A 529 -13.03 36.81 38.81
C THR A 529 -12.65 38.11 39.52
N ILE A 530 -11.52 38.09 40.22
CA ILE A 530 -10.96 39.24 40.96
C ILE A 530 -9.94 40.00 40.10
N TYR A 531 -9.24 39.28 39.22
CA TYR A 531 -8.23 39.85 38.33
C TYR A 531 -8.12 39.04 37.04
N GLN A 532 -7.73 39.67 35.94
CA GLN A 532 -7.48 38.99 34.66
C GLN A 532 -6.41 39.73 33.85
N GLU A 533 -5.62 38.98 33.09
CA GLU A 533 -4.52 39.50 32.26
C GLU A 533 -4.24 38.56 31.08
N ASN A 534 -3.69 39.07 29.97
CA ASN A 534 -3.16 38.24 28.89
C ASN A 534 -1.64 38.13 29.03
N LEU A 535 -1.14 36.90 29.17
CA LEU A 535 0.28 36.60 29.32
C LEU A 535 0.88 36.33 27.93
N SER A 536 1.76 37.22 27.49
CA SER A 536 2.33 37.21 26.13
C SER A 536 3.79 36.72 26.06
N ALA A 537 4.31 36.15 27.15
CA ALA A 537 5.68 35.65 27.22
C ALA A 537 5.72 34.27 27.90
N MET A 538 6.71 33.45 27.50
CA MET A 538 6.95 32.10 28.06
C MET A 538 7.18 32.11 29.57
N THR A 539 7.67 33.22 30.11
CA THR A 539 7.74 33.47 31.54
C THR A 539 7.15 34.83 31.83
N SER A 540 6.11 34.89 32.66
CA SER A 540 5.40 36.13 33.00
C SER A 540 5.28 36.25 34.52
N THR A 541 5.64 37.41 35.07
CA THR A 541 5.43 37.72 36.49
C THR A 541 4.14 38.51 36.65
N VAL A 542 3.21 37.98 37.44
CA VAL A 542 1.88 38.55 37.68
C VAL A 542 1.85 39.17 39.07
N THR A 543 1.56 40.46 39.15
CA THR A 543 1.36 41.16 40.42
C THR A 543 -0.10 41.05 40.84
N VAL A 544 -0.37 40.55 42.05
CA VAL A 544 -1.76 40.40 42.53
C VAL A 544 -2.30 41.75 43.04
N PRO A 545 -3.61 42.02 42.92
CA PRO A 545 -4.19 43.25 43.46
C PRO A 545 -3.98 43.38 44.96
N GLN A 546 -3.55 44.55 45.43
CA GLN A 546 -3.37 44.84 46.86
C GLN A 546 -4.69 44.80 47.66
N SER A 547 -5.84 44.90 46.98
CA SER A 547 -7.17 44.74 47.57
C SER A 547 -7.56 43.29 47.87
N MET A 548 -6.75 42.32 47.44
CA MET A 548 -6.98 40.90 47.65
C MET A 548 -6.76 40.54 49.13
N LYS A 549 -7.80 40.00 49.76
CA LYS A 549 -7.77 39.57 51.16
C LYS A 549 -6.99 38.27 51.30
N SER A 550 -6.46 38.01 52.49
CA SER A 550 -5.89 36.70 52.85
C SER A 550 -6.92 35.59 52.62
N GLY A 551 -6.52 34.53 51.93
CA GLY A 551 -7.46 33.47 51.53
C GLY A 551 -6.97 32.59 50.39
N THR A 552 -7.80 31.61 50.02
CA THR A 552 -7.52 30.68 48.92
C THR A 552 -8.15 31.17 47.63
N TYR A 553 -7.36 31.14 46.55
CA TYR A 553 -7.76 31.55 45.21
C TYR A 553 -7.33 30.51 44.17
N LEU A 554 -7.93 30.58 42.98
CA LEU A 554 -7.52 29.78 41.84
C LEU A 554 -7.04 30.68 40.71
N VAL A 555 -5.88 30.38 40.16
CA VAL A 555 -5.40 30.94 38.90
C VAL A 555 -5.86 30.04 37.78
N ARG A 556 -6.72 30.55 36.90
CA ARG A 556 -7.24 29.87 35.71
C ARG A 556 -6.50 30.38 34.47
N LEU A 557 -5.95 29.45 33.69
CA LEU A 557 -5.25 29.72 32.44
C LEU A 557 -6.06 29.11 31.31
N PHE A 558 -6.38 29.91 30.29
CA PHE A 558 -7.15 29.49 29.11
C PHE A 558 -6.18 29.44 27.93
N THR A 559 -5.82 28.24 27.51
CA THR A 559 -4.89 27.98 26.41
C THR A 559 -5.66 27.45 25.20
N SER A 560 -4.98 27.30 24.06
CA SER A 560 -5.60 26.70 22.87
C SER A 560 -5.97 25.23 23.06
N SER A 561 -5.36 24.54 24.02
CA SER A 561 -5.62 23.12 24.31
C SER A 561 -6.68 22.91 25.40
N GLY A 562 -7.03 23.93 26.19
CA GLY A 562 -8.07 23.84 27.20
C GLY A 562 -7.91 24.85 28.34
N GLN A 563 -8.31 24.45 29.55
CA GLN A 563 -8.20 25.29 30.74
C GLN A 563 -7.45 24.57 31.86
N LYS A 564 -6.45 25.23 32.46
CA LYS A 564 -5.74 24.75 33.66
C LYS A 564 -6.08 25.63 34.86
N ALA A 565 -6.25 25.03 36.04
CA ALA A 565 -6.48 25.76 37.29
C ALA A 565 -5.43 25.39 38.34
N ILE A 566 -4.78 26.39 38.94
CA ILE A 566 -3.76 26.20 39.97
C ILE A 566 -4.17 26.97 41.23
N ARG A 567 -4.12 26.31 42.39
CA ARG A 567 -4.46 26.94 43.67
C ARG A 567 -3.32 27.80 44.18
N VAL A 568 -3.66 29.02 44.61
CA VAL A 568 -2.74 29.93 45.29
C VAL A 568 -3.33 30.39 46.62
N LEU A 569 -2.47 30.59 47.63
CA LEU A 569 -2.81 31.10 48.95
C LEU A 569 -2.25 32.50 49.10
N LYS A 570 -3.12 33.50 49.30
CA LYS A 570 -2.72 34.86 49.69
C LYS A 570 -2.59 34.91 51.21
N LYS A 571 -1.43 35.34 51.72
CA LYS A 571 -1.23 35.58 53.16
C LYS A 571 -1.93 36.83 53.63
#